data_AF-A0A3D9CD72-F1
#
_entry.id   AF-A0A3D9CD72-F1
#
_cell.length_a   1.000
_cell.length_b   1.000
_cell.length_c   1.000
_cell.angle_alpha   90.00
_cell.angle_beta   90.00
_cell.angle_gamma   90.00
#
_symmetry.space_group_name_H-M   'P 1'
#
loop_
_entity.id
_entity.type
_entity.pdbx_description
1 polymer ?
#
loop_
_entity_poly.entity_id
_entity_poly.type
_entity_poly.pdbx_seq_one_letter_code
_entity_poly.pdbx_strand_id
1 'polypeptide(L)'
;MVMKMKELICIFFMFLVNQNCKAQKKINCQDLNINDLFSIVDTTITYKIVPMADSWNDSNAFLQFKKNGETRYLSKTDYNNDIVVVPSAYRRGKFYVDKKNKHLIINEYFKNPQGGGWIKKILVGKTDGILFFRFENSCNKSIKLVPLN
;
A
#
# COMPACT_ATOMS: atom_id res chain seq x y z
N MET A 1 -14.07 2.53 -53.37
CA MET A 1 -14.69 2.72 -52.04
C MET A 1 -15.47 1.46 -51.71
N VAL A 2 -14.84 0.52 -51.00
CA VAL A 2 -15.49 -0.71 -50.51
C VAL A 2 -14.91 -0.96 -49.12
N MET A 3 -15.78 -0.86 -48.12
CA MET A 3 -15.48 -0.98 -46.69
C MET A 3 -14.87 -2.36 -46.39
N LYS A 4 -13.74 -2.34 -45.66
CA LYS A 4 -13.08 -3.55 -45.17
C LYS A 4 -13.81 -4.08 -43.94
N MET A 5 -13.98 -5.39 -43.95
CA MET A 5 -14.58 -6.34 -43.00
C MET A 5 -14.03 -6.29 -41.55
N LYS A 6 -13.72 -5.11 -41.02
CA LYS A 6 -13.17 -4.88 -39.67
C LYS A 6 -14.18 -4.27 -38.68
N GLU A 7 -15.33 -3.81 -39.15
CA GLU A 7 -16.31 -3.13 -38.30
C GLU A 7 -17.40 -4.05 -37.74
N LEU A 8 -17.48 -5.31 -38.19
CA LEU A 8 -18.57 -6.22 -37.80
C LEU A 8 -18.28 -7.17 -36.63
N ILE A 9 -17.09 -7.09 -36.00
CA ILE A 9 -16.74 -7.93 -34.83
C ILE A 9 -16.71 -7.12 -33.52
N CYS A 10 -16.77 -5.79 -33.56
CA CYS A 10 -16.83 -4.96 -32.35
C CYS A 10 -18.24 -4.83 -31.75
N ILE A 11 -19.30 -5.30 -32.42
CA ILE A 11 -20.68 -5.07 -31.96
C ILE A 11 -21.19 -6.20 -31.04
N PHE A 12 -20.57 -7.39 -31.03
CA PHE A 12 -21.12 -8.54 -30.29
C PHE A 12 -20.44 -8.87 -28.95
N PHE A 13 -19.40 -8.12 -28.54
CA PHE A 13 -18.76 -8.27 -27.23
C PHE A 13 -18.69 -6.96 -26.43
N MET A 14 -19.60 -6.03 -26.71
CA MET A 14 -19.64 -4.71 -26.06
C MET A 14 -20.38 -4.71 -24.70
N PHE A 15 -20.71 -5.87 -24.13
CA PHE A 15 -21.48 -5.95 -22.88
C PHE A 15 -20.77 -6.43 -21.62
N LEU A 16 -19.53 -6.95 -21.65
CA LEU A 16 -18.93 -7.47 -20.39
C LEU A 16 -17.46 -7.21 -20.11
N VAL A 17 -16.64 -6.70 -21.03
CA VAL A 17 -15.20 -6.48 -20.71
C VAL A 17 -14.66 -5.23 -21.40
N ASN A 18 -15.11 -4.06 -20.97
CA ASN A 18 -14.44 -2.80 -21.27
C ASN A 18 -13.93 -2.13 -20.00
N GLN A 19 -13.06 -2.83 -19.27
CA GLN A 19 -12.11 -2.18 -18.37
C GLN A 19 -10.77 -2.09 -19.09
N ASN A 20 -10.72 -1.06 -19.93
CA ASN A 20 -9.53 -0.42 -20.46
C ASN A 20 -8.27 -0.65 -19.61
N CYS A 21 -7.28 -1.29 -20.22
CA CYS A 21 -5.85 -1.13 -19.94
C CYS A 21 -5.45 0.36 -20.02
N LYS A 22 -5.76 1.12 -18.98
CA LYS A 22 -5.27 2.49 -18.78
C LYS A 22 -4.43 2.48 -17.51
N ALA A 23 -3.23 3.05 -17.58
CA ALA A 23 -2.41 3.36 -16.42
C ALA A 23 -3.33 3.97 -15.34
N GLN A 24 -3.41 3.31 -14.17
CA GLN A 24 -4.32 3.71 -13.10
C GLN A 24 -4.02 5.18 -12.74
N LYS A 25 -4.94 6.07 -13.09
CA LYS A 25 -4.77 7.52 -12.89
C LYS A 25 -4.79 7.77 -11.38
N LYS A 26 -3.72 8.39 -10.86
CA LYS A 26 -3.68 8.83 -9.46
C LYS A 26 -4.92 9.67 -9.17
N ILE A 27 -5.73 9.25 -8.21
CA ILE A 27 -6.90 10.01 -7.77
C ILE A 27 -6.43 11.10 -6.81
N ASN A 28 -6.95 12.31 -6.97
CA ASN A 28 -6.68 13.42 -6.08
C ASN A 28 -7.53 13.25 -4.81
N CYS A 29 -6.87 12.92 -3.71
CA CYS A 29 -7.46 12.86 -2.37
C CYS A 29 -6.72 13.88 -1.49
N GLN A 30 -7.31 14.29 -0.36
CA GLN A 30 -6.61 15.09 0.63
C GLN A 30 -5.54 14.22 1.31
N ASP A 31 -4.31 14.28 0.79
CA ASP A 31 -3.15 13.57 1.33
C ASP A 31 -2.38 14.47 2.31
N LEU A 32 -1.75 13.85 3.31
CA LEU A 32 -0.84 14.55 4.20
C LEU A 32 0.47 14.85 3.46
N ASN A 33 0.75 16.14 3.27
CA ASN A 33 2.06 16.58 2.78
C ASN A 33 3.06 16.62 3.94
N ILE A 34 4.01 15.69 3.93
CA ILE A 34 4.96 15.45 5.02
C ILE A 34 6.26 16.19 4.71
N ASN A 35 6.39 17.41 5.24
CA ASN A 35 7.66 18.15 5.18
C ASN A 35 8.74 17.49 6.03
N ASP A 36 8.37 16.95 7.20
CA ASP A 36 9.24 16.22 8.11
C ASP A 36 8.55 14.94 8.59
N LEU A 37 9.09 13.78 8.22
CA LEU A 37 8.57 12.48 8.61
C LEU A 37 8.55 12.31 10.13
N PHE A 38 9.57 12.83 10.81
CA PHE A 38 9.77 12.63 12.25
C PHE A 38 8.85 13.49 13.11
N SER A 39 8.22 14.50 12.51
CA SER A 39 7.13 15.25 13.16
C SER A 39 5.82 14.44 13.27
N ILE A 40 5.61 13.48 12.37
CA ILE A 40 4.38 12.69 12.30
C ILE A 40 4.58 11.31 12.90
N VAL A 41 5.70 10.67 12.59
CA VAL A 41 5.96 9.26 12.90
C VAL A 41 6.92 9.15 14.07
N ASP A 42 6.53 8.34 15.06
CA ASP A 42 7.42 8.00 16.17
C ASP A 42 8.40 6.91 15.72
N THR A 43 9.69 7.21 15.81
CA THR A 43 10.78 6.31 15.37
C THR A 43 11.29 5.39 16.48
N THR A 44 10.75 5.51 17.69
CA THR A 44 11.12 4.70 18.85
C THR A 44 10.25 3.45 18.97
N ILE A 45 9.03 3.50 18.44
CA ILE A 45 8.04 2.42 18.56
C ILE A 45 7.95 1.55 17.30
N THR A 46 7.38 0.37 17.48
CA THR A 46 7.01 -0.53 16.39
C THR A 46 5.52 -0.43 16.14
N TYR A 47 5.11 -0.44 14.87
CA TYR A 47 3.70 -0.40 14.50
C TYR A 47 3.23 -1.73 13.94
N LYS A 48 2.09 -2.24 14.41
CA LYS A 48 1.37 -3.35 13.79
C LYS A 48 0.64 -2.86 12.54
N ILE A 49 0.81 -3.56 11.43
CA ILE A 49 0.10 -3.27 10.17
C ILE A 49 -1.27 -3.96 10.23
N VAL A 50 -2.37 -3.21 10.26
CA VAL A 50 -3.73 -3.75 10.36
C VAL A 50 -4.54 -3.40 9.10
N PRO A 51 -4.98 -4.39 8.31
CA PRO A 51 -5.91 -4.16 7.20
C PRO A 51 -7.25 -3.57 7.69
N MET A 52 -7.85 -2.70 6.89
CA MET A 52 -9.17 -2.12 7.18
C MET A 52 -10.31 -2.79 6.41
N ALA A 53 -10.00 -3.64 5.43
CA ALA A 53 -10.98 -4.23 4.52
C ALA A 53 -11.59 -5.55 5.01
N ASP A 54 -11.04 -6.19 6.05
CA ASP A 54 -11.47 -7.52 6.48
C ASP A 54 -11.55 -7.64 8.01
N SER A 55 -12.41 -8.54 8.48
CA SER A 55 -12.58 -8.96 9.89
C SER A 55 -11.36 -9.67 10.48
N TRP A 56 -10.30 -9.87 9.69
CA TRP A 56 -9.02 -10.40 10.13
C TRP A 56 -8.13 -9.27 10.68
N ASN A 57 -8.31 -8.99 11.97
CA ASN A 57 -7.49 -8.02 12.71
C ASN A 57 -6.08 -8.53 13.06
N ASP A 58 -5.75 -9.79 12.76
CA ASP A 58 -4.48 -10.38 13.15
C ASP A 58 -3.50 -10.51 11.98
N SER A 59 -2.75 -9.44 11.79
CA SER A 59 -1.59 -9.42 10.92
C SER A 59 -0.33 -9.66 11.74
N ASN A 60 0.47 -10.64 11.31
CA ASN A 60 1.82 -10.87 11.82
C ASN A 60 2.84 -9.87 11.26
N ALA A 61 2.41 -8.82 10.55
CA ALA A 61 3.28 -7.85 9.92
C ALA A 61 3.40 -6.55 10.73
N PHE A 62 4.64 -6.07 10.86
CA PHE A 62 4.98 -4.88 11.62
C PHE A 62 5.95 -3.99 10.86
N LEU A 63 5.99 -2.72 11.27
CA LEU A 63 6.82 -1.70 10.67
C LEU A 63 7.47 -0.84 11.75
N GLN A 64 8.76 -0.58 11.62
CA GLN A 64 9.48 0.37 12.47
C GLN A 64 10.18 1.41 11.59
N PHE A 65 10.01 2.67 11.94
CA PHE A 65 10.66 3.79 11.27
C PHE A 65 11.93 4.19 12.01
N LYS A 66 12.98 4.57 11.30
CA LYS A 66 14.25 5.01 11.87
C LYS A 66 14.52 6.46 11.55
N LYS A 67 15.24 7.15 12.46
CA LYS A 67 15.61 8.57 12.33
C LYS A 67 16.46 8.91 11.10
N ASN A 68 17.07 7.91 10.46
CA ASN A 68 17.80 8.07 9.19
C ASN A 68 16.88 7.96 7.96
N GLY A 69 15.57 7.80 8.14
CA GLY A 69 14.59 7.62 7.08
C GLY A 69 14.44 6.17 6.59
N GLU A 70 15.16 5.22 7.20
CA GLU A 70 14.98 3.80 6.91
C GLU A 70 13.71 3.24 7.57
N THR A 71 13.15 2.21 6.95
CA THR A 71 12.04 1.43 7.50
C THR A 71 12.42 -0.03 7.64
N ARG A 72 12.18 -0.62 8.81
CA ARG A 72 12.34 -2.05 9.06
C ARG A 72 10.99 -2.74 8.99
N TYR A 73 10.89 -3.77 8.16
CA TYR A 73 9.76 -4.68 8.15
C TYR A 73 10.04 -5.80 9.14
N LEU A 74 9.10 -6.08 10.02
CA LEU A 74 9.21 -7.15 11.00
C LEU A 74 8.02 -8.10 10.88
N SER A 75 8.23 -9.35 11.25
CA SER A 75 7.19 -10.36 11.31
C SER A 75 7.22 -11.05 12.66
N LYS A 76 6.05 -11.36 13.19
CA LYS A 76 5.94 -12.30 14.30
C LYS A 76 6.19 -13.71 13.77
N THR A 77 7.03 -14.48 14.46
CA THR A 77 7.26 -15.89 14.12
C THR A 77 6.30 -16.80 14.87
N ASP A 78 5.93 -17.91 14.24
CA ASP A 78 5.02 -18.90 14.85
C ASP A 78 5.72 -19.75 15.92
N TYR A 79 7.07 -19.77 15.93
CA TYR A 79 7.85 -20.65 16.81
C TYR A 79 7.92 -20.16 18.25
N ASN A 80 8.13 -18.85 18.47
CA ASN A 80 8.32 -18.29 19.80
C ASN A 80 7.59 -16.96 20.04
N ASN A 81 6.69 -16.57 19.13
CA ASN A 81 6.00 -15.29 19.17
C ASN A 81 6.92 -14.05 19.09
N ASP A 82 8.21 -14.20 18.79
CA ASP A 82 9.13 -13.07 18.66
C ASP A 82 8.83 -12.26 17.40
N ILE A 83 9.00 -10.94 17.52
CA ILE A 83 8.98 -10.02 16.38
C ILE A 83 10.41 -9.88 15.85
N VAL A 84 10.67 -10.46 14.69
CA VAL A 84 12.00 -10.48 14.07
C VAL A 84 12.05 -9.63 12.81
N VAL A 85 13.21 -9.04 12.51
CA VAL A 85 13.41 -8.28 11.28
C VAL A 85 13.37 -9.23 10.09
N VAL A 86 12.53 -8.92 9.11
CA VAL A 86 12.42 -9.71 7.88
C VAL A 86 13.53 -9.30 6.90
N PRO A 87 14.38 -10.26 6.46
CA PRO A 87 15.40 -10.00 5.46
C PRO A 87 14.79 -9.50 4.15
N SER A 88 15.51 -8.64 3.43
CA SER A 88 15.03 -7.99 2.19
C SER A 88 14.51 -8.98 1.14
N ALA A 89 15.13 -10.15 1.03
CA ALA A 89 14.76 -11.21 0.09
C ALA A 89 13.34 -11.79 0.32
N TYR A 90 12.83 -11.72 1.55
CA TYR A 90 11.53 -12.29 1.93
C TYR A 90 10.43 -11.24 2.07
N ARG A 91 10.75 -9.96 1.84
CA ARG A 91 9.76 -8.88 1.95
C ARG A 91 8.83 -8.93 0.75
N ARG A 92 7.53 -9.13 1.00
CA ARG A 92 6.46 -9.00 0.00
C ARG A 92 6.04 -7.54 -0.24
N GLY A 93 6.90 -6.58 0.11
CA GLY A 93 6.64 -5.15 0.00
C GLY A 93 7.85 -4.29 0.37
N LYS A 94 7.88 -3.03 -0.06
CA LYS A 94 8.87 -2.01 0.31
C LYS A 94 8.16 -0.78 0.84
N PHE A 95 8.67 -0.20 1.91
CA PHE A 95 8.17 1.03 2.51
C PHE A 95 9.25 2.10 2.30
N TYR A 96 8.85 3.32 1.94
CA TYR A 96 9.78 4.44 1.84
C TYR A 96 9.07 5.79 1.91
N VAL A 97 9.82 6.81 2.29
CA VAL A 97 9.37 8.20 2.14
C VAL A 97 9.69 8.65 0.72
N ASP A 98 8.65 9.00 -0.02
CA ASP A 98 8.81 9.71 -1.29
C ASP A 98 9.24 11.14 -0.99
N LYS A 99 10.54 11.39 -1.10
CA LYS A 99 11.14 12.71 -0.84
C LYS A 99 10.65 13.79 -1.81
N LYS A 100 10.19 13.42 -3.00
CA LYS A 100 9.74 14.36 -4.03
C LYS A 100 8.31 14.80 -3.77
N ASN A 101 7.44 13.83 -3.49
CA ASN A 101 6.02 14.10 -3.24
C ASN A 101 5.71 14.25 -1.75
N LYS A 102 6.72 14.17 -0.87
CA LYS A 102 6.61 14.35 0.57
C LYS A 102 5.56 13.43 1.20
N HIS A 103 5.45 12.20 0.70
CA HIS A 103 4.47 11.23 1.18
C HIS A 103 5.19 10.00 1.74
N LEU A 104 4.63 9.41 2.79
CA LEU A 104 5.04 8.08 3.20
C LEU A 104 4.28 7.04 2.36
N ILE A 105 5.02 6.23 1.60
CA ILE A 105 4.48 5.26 0.64
C ILE A 105 4.80 3.83 1.07
N ILE A 106 3.82 2.96 0.91
CA ILE A 106 3.91 1.53 1.12
C ILE A 106 3.64 0.82 -0.20
N ASN A 107 4.66 0.18 -0.77
CA ASN A 107 4.51 -0.66 -1.94
C ASN A 107 4.40 -2.12 -1.51
N GLU A 108 3.23 -2.72 -1.64
CA GLU A 108 3.02 -4.15 -1.39
C GLU A 108 2.93 -4.91 -2.72
N TYR A 109 3.61 -6.04 -2.81
CA TYR A 109 3.50 -6.95 -3.93
C TYR A 109 2.31 -7.89 -3.70
N PHE A 110 1.33 -7.88 -4.59
CA PHE A 110 0.21 -8.81 -4.57
C PHE A 110 0.34 -9.81 -5.71
N LYS A 111 -0.01 -11.08 -5.46
CA LYS A 111 0.07 -12.16 -6.44
C LYS A 111 -1.31 -12.81 -6.59
N ASN A 112 -2.09 -12.43 -7.61
CA ASN A 112 -3.18 -13.26 -8.16
C ASN A 112 -3.81 -12.66 -9.44
N PRO A 113 -4.26 -13.49 -10.42
CA PRO A 113 -3.92 -14.90 -10.62
C PRO A 113 -2.61 -15.09 -11.40
N GLN A 114 -2.27 -14.22 -12.36
CA GLN A 114 -1.04 -14.31 -13.16
C GLN A 114 -0.58 -12.88 -13.50
N GLY A 115 0.62 -12.49 -13.08
CA GLY A 115 1.17 -11.15 -13.32
C GLY A 115 1.11 -10.20 -12.13
N GLY A 116 1.46 -10.69 -10.93
CA GLY A 116 1.43 -9.91 -9.69
C GLY A 116 2.05 -8.51 -9.83
N GLY A 117 1.41 -7.53 -9.22
CA GLY A 117 1.76 -6.12 -9.34
C GLY A 117 2.15 -5.48 -8.02
N TRP A 118 2.50 -4.20 -8.07
CA TRP A 118 2.75 -3.38 -6.88
C TRP A 118 1.53 -2.54 -6.59
N ILE A 119 1.02 -2.64 -5.35
CA ILE A 119 0.02 -1.73 -4.81
C ILE A 119 0.73 -0.68 -3.98
N LYS A 120 0.53 0.60 -4.30
CA LYS A 120 1.01 1.71 -3.47
C LYS A 120 -0.06 2.14 -2.49
N LYS A 121 0.32 2.40 -1.24
CA LYS A 121 -0.52 3.03 -0.22
C LYS A 121 0.14 4.30 0.28
N ILE A 122 -0.65 5.35 0.50
CA ILE A 122 -0.20 6.71 0.83
C ILE A 122 -0.71 7.06 2.21
N LEU A 123 0.14 7.64 3.06
CA LEU A 123 -0.27 8.16 4.37
C LEU A 123 -1.24 9.33 4.22
N VAL A 124 -2.38 9.26 4.90
CA VAL A 124 -3.45 10.27 4.83
C VAL A 124 -3.79 10.91 6.16
N GLY A 125 -3.41 10.30 7.29
CA GLY A 125 -3.80 10.82 8.59
C GLY A 125 -3.02 10.22 9.75
N LYS A 126 -3.06 10.93 10.88
CA LYS A 126 -2.68 10.43 12.20
C LYS A 126 -3.78 10.77 13.21
N THR A 127 -4.19 9.80 14.02
CA THR A 127 -5.13 9.99 15.14
C THR A 127 -4.68 9.09 16.29
N ASP A 128 -4.48 9.64 17.48
CA ASP A 128 -4.05 8.89 18.68
C ASP A 128 -2.82 8.00 18.46
N GLY A 129 -1.85 8.50 17.70
CA GLY A 129 -0.63 7.74 17.35
C GLY A 129 -0.82 6.72 16.22
N ILE A 130 -2.05 6.40 15.82
CA ILE A 130 -2.37 5.50 14.71
C ILE A 130 -2.20 6.22 13.38
N LEU A 131 -1.46 5.61 12.46
CA LEU A 131 -1.24 6.15 11.11
C LEU A 131 -2.19 5.49 10.12
N PHE A 132 -2.87 6.27 9.29
CA PHE A 132 -3.84 5.76 8.31
C PHE A 132 -3.31 5.88 6.90
N PHE A 133 -3.47 4.82 6.11
CA PHE A 133 -3.06 4.79 4.72
C PHE A 133 -4.23 4.42 3.81
N ARG A 134 -4.23 4.95 2.59
CA ARG A 134 -5.17 4.61 1.52
C ARG A 134 -4.43 4.01 0.34
N PHE A 135 -5.11 3.32 -0.56
CA PHE A 135 -4.51 2.94 -1.85
C PHE A 135 -4.28 4.18 -2.74
N GLU A 136 -3.25 4.17 -3.61
CA GLU A 136 -3.00 5.28 -4.54
C GLU A 136 -4.18 5.57 -5.47
N ASN A 137 -4.94 4.54 -5.83
CA ASN A 137 -6.09 4.57 -6.74
C ASN A 137 -7.46 4.66 -6.03
N SER A 138 -7.51 4.92 -4.72
CA SER A 138 -8.76 5.07 -3.96
C SER A 138 -8.59 6.05 -2.79
N CYS A 139 -9.61 6.84 -2.47
CA CYS A 139 -9.58 7.70 -1.27
C CYS A 139 -9.95 6.93 0.02
N ASN A 140 -10.36 5.67 -0.08
CA ASN A 140 -10.69 4.86 1.08
C ASN A 140 -9.43 4.41 1.82
N LYS A 141 -9.46 4.54 3.16
CA LYS A 141 -8.42 3.97 4.02
C LYS A 141 -8.37 2.45 3.81
N SER A 142 -7.17 1.92 3.65
CA SER A 142 -6.91 0.51 3.36
C SER A 142 -6.21 -0.21 4.48
N ILE A 143 -5.30 0.46 5.19
CA ILE A 143 -4.61 -0.07 6.36
C ILE A 143 -4.45 1.03 7.41
N LYS A 144 -4.26 0.60 8.66
CA LYS A 144 -3.79 1.45 9.75
C LYS A 144 -2.54 0.84 10.38
N LEU A 145 -1.60 1.69 10.78
CA LEU A 145 -0.44 1.31 11.57
C LEU A 145 -0.73 1.65 13.02
N VAL A 146 -0.89 0.62 13.85
CA VAL A 146 -1.23 0.76 15.27
C VAL A 146 0.06 0.66 16.08
N PRO A 147 0.38 1.64 16.93
CA PRO A 147 1.58 1.57 17.77
C PRO A 147 1.48 0.39 18.74
N LEU A 148 2.56 -0.39 18.85
CA LEU A 148 2.77 -1.34 19.94
C LEU A 148 3.43 -0.60 21.10
N ASN A 149 2.84 -0.73 22.29
CA ASN A 149 3.50 -0.36 23.54
C ASN A 149 4.51 -1.43 23.95
#